data_AF-A0A662UDL6-F1
#
_entry.id   AF-A0A662UDL6-F1
#
_cell.length_a   1.000
_cell.length_b   1.000
_cell.length_c   1.000
_cell.angle_alpha   90.00
_cell.angle_beta   90.00
_cell.angle_gamma   90.00
#
_symmetry.space_group_name_H-M   'P 1'
#
loop_
_entity.id
_entity.type
_entity.pdbx_description
1 polymer ?
#
loop_
_entity_poly.entity_id
_entity_poly.type
_entity_poly.pdbx_seq_one_letter_code
_entity_poly.pdbx_strand_id
1 'polypeptide(L)'
;MGKRRKKWIQKAIKRPGALSRQLGIPVEENIPVTLLRRIARTPIGETVRNPTKKGKRRIKVTRLLKKRAVLALTLKELRRR
;
A
#
# COMPACT_ATOMS: atom_id res chain seq x y z
N MET A 1 8.46 -31.37 -6.55
CA MET A 1 8.35 -29.88 -6.56
C MET A 1 7.93 -29.40 -5.18
N GLY A 2 8.88 -28.90 -4.36
CA GLY A 2 8.62 -28.53 -2.96
C GLY A 2 7.56 -27.43 -2.83
N LYS A 3 6.59 -27.61 -1.91
CA LYS A 3 5.55 -26.62 -1.59
C LYS A 3 6.23 -25.28 -1.25
N ARG A 4 6.27 -24.33 -2.19
CA ARG A 4 6.71 -22.94 -1.95
C ARG A 4 6.03 -22.49 -0.66
N ARG A 5 6.81 -22.16 0.39
CA ARG A 5 6.29 -21.77 1.71
C ARG A 5 5.27 -20.65 1.51
N LYS A 6 3.98 -21.00 1.54
CA LYS A 6 2.88 -20.05 1.40
C LYS A 6 3.11 -18.97 2.47
N LYS A 7 3.16 -17.73 2.02
CA LYS A 7 3.28 -16.53 2.86
C LYS A 7 4.67 -16.14 3.42
N TRP A 8 5.78 -16.62 2.84
CA TRP A 8 7.12 -16.20 3.30
C TRP A 8 7.35 -14.67 3.21
N ILE A 9 6.79 -14.02 2.18
CA ILE A 9 6.90 -12.57 1.98
C ILE A 9 6.14 -11.81 3.09
N GLN A 10 4.95 -12.26 3.47
CA GLN A 10 4.21 -11.65 4.58
C GLN A 10 4.98 -11.76 5.90
N LYS A 11 5.65 -12.90 6.14
CA LYS A 11 6.49 -13.09 7.33
C LYS A 11 7.70 -12.15 7.37
N ALA A 12 8.22 -11.74 6.22
CA ALA A 12 9.31 -10.77 6.13
C ALA A 12 8.87 -9.32 6.44
N ILE A 13 7.57 -9.02 6.51
CA ILE A 13 7.06 -7.69 6.83
C ILE A 13 7.13 -7.46 8.36
N LYS A 14 8.18 -6.78 8.81
CA LYS A 14 8.44 -6.50 10.23
C LYS A 14 7.37 -5.63 10.93
N ARG A 15 6.63 -4.81 10.19
CA ARG A 15 5.64 -3.85 10.74
C ARG A 15 4.34 -3.88 9.93
N PRO A 16 3.46 -4.88 10.16
CA PRO A 16 2.15 -4.92 9.51
C PRO A 16 1.33 -3.68 9.86
N GLY A 17 0.49 -3.23 8.92
CA GLY A 17 -0.39 -2.06 9.10
C GLY A 17 0.30 -0.69 9.02
N ALA A 18 1.62 -0.62 8.84
CA ALA A 18 2.34 0.66 8.77
C ALA A 18 1.84 1.59 7.65
N LEU A 19 1.47 1.02 6.49
CA LEU A 19 0.89 1.79 5.39
C LEU A 19 -0.54 2.28 5.71
N SER A 20 -1.38 1.44 6.32
CA SER A 20 -2.74 1.84 6.73
C SER A 20 -2.70 3.02 7.69
N ARG A 21 -1.88 2.92 8.75
CA ARG A 21 -1.65 4.02 9.71
C ARG A 21 -1.15 5.29 9.03
N GLN A 22 -0.20 5.16 8.09
CA GLN A 22 0.33 6.30 7.35
C GLN A 22 -0.75 7.04 6.54
N LEU A 23 -1.67 6.27 5.92
CA LEU A 23 -2.79 6.77 5.13
C LEU A 23 -3.99 7.19 5.99
N GLY A 24 -3.98 6.94 7.30
CA GLY A 24 -5.12 7.17 8.18
C GLY A 24 -6.31 6.23 7.91
N ILE A 25 -6.02 5.02 7.41
CA ILE A 25 -7.01 3.98 7.17
C ILE A 25 -6.88 2.96 8.31
N PRO A 26 -7.98 2.49 8.91
CA PRO A 26 -7.93 1.40 9.89
C PRO A 26 -7.17 0.18 9.34
N VAL A 27 -6.45 -0.55 10.21
CA VAL A 27 -5.56 -1.65 9.75
C VAL A 27 -6.38 -2.86 9.29
N GLU A 28 -7.55 -3.01 9.88
CA GLU A 28 -8.58 -4.02 9.61
C GLU A 28 -9.23 -3.77 8.24
N GLU A 29 -9.22 -2.51 7.80
CA GLU A 29 -9.79 -2.12 6.52
C GLU A 29 -8.83 -2.31 5.34
N ASN A 30 -9.41 -2.78 4.25
CA ASN A 30 -8.69 -2.89 3.00
C ASN A 30 -8.34 -1.51 2.43
N ILE A 31 -7.04 -1.28 2.21
CA ILE A 31 -6.57 -0.11 1.46
C ILE A 31 -7.05 -0.24 -0.01
N PRO A 32 -7.79 0.77 -0.54
CA PRO A 32 -8.27 0.76 -1.91
C PRO A 32 -7.14 0.71 -2.94
N VAL A 33 -7.27 -0.15 -3.95
CA VAL A 33 -6.29 -0.27 -5.06
C VAL A 33 -6.19 1.04 -5.85
N THR A 34 -7.31 1.74 -6.01
CA THR A 34 -7.37 3.04 -6.69
C THR A 34 -6.48 4.09 -6.02
N LEU A 35 -6.53 4.18 -4.69
CA LEU A 35 -5.67 5.06 -3.91
C LEU A 35 -4.19 4.68 -4.05
N LEU A 36 -3.87 3.38 -3.95
CA LEU A 36 -2.49 2.90 -4.10
C LEU A 36 -1.91 3.22 -5.50
N ARG A 37 -2.70 2.98 -6.57
CA ARG A 37 -2.30 3.31 -7.95
C ARG A 37 -2.09 4.81 -8.14
N ARG A 38 -2.94 5.64 -7.55
CA ARG A 38 -2.79 7.10 -7.61
C ARG A 38 -1.46 7.52 -6.98
N ILE A 39 -1.17 7.06 -5.76
CA ILE A 39 0.09 7.35 -5.08
C ILE A 39 1.31 6.86 -5.87
N ALA A 40 1.23 5.65 -6.44
CA ALA A 40 2.33 5.07 -7.22
C ALA A 40 2.63 5.87 -8.50
N ARG A 41 1.62 6.43 -9.16
CA ARG A 41 1.79 7.23 -10.39
C ARG A 41 2.27 8.64 -10.10
N THR A 42 1.90 9.23 -8.98
CA THR A 42 2.28 10.61 -8.65
C THR A 42 3.79 10.76 -8.39
N PRO A 43 4.44 11.81 -8.92
CA PRO A 43 5.81 12.16 -8.61
C PRO A 43 6.08 12.36 -7.11
N ILE A 44 7.33 12.17 -6.70
CA ILE A 44 7.74 12.38 -5.32
C ILE A 44 7.76 13.89 -5.04
N GLY A 45 7.24 14.30 -3.89
CA GLY A 45 7.16 15.71 -3.47
C GLY A 45 5.77 16.32 -3.67
N GLU A 46 5.00 15.81 -4.64
CA GLU A 46 3.65 16.28 -4.92
C GLU A 46 2.62 15.83 -3.87
N THR A 47 1.51 16.55 -3.81
CA THR A 47 0.37 16.21 -2.95
C THR A 47 -0.77 15.63 -3.76
N VAL A 48 -1.17 14.40 -3.45
CA VAL A 48 -2.31 13.72 -4.05
C VAL A 48 -3.58 14.04 -3.28
N ARG A 49 -4.64 14.40 -3.99
CA ARG A 49 -6.01 14.33 -3.48
C ARG A 49 -6.49 12.88 -3.53
N ASN A 50 -6.87 12.34 -2.39
CA ASN A 50 -7.37 10.97 -2.27
C ASN A 50 -8.71 10.85 -3.04
N PRO A 51 -8.79 9.96 -4.06
CA PRO A 51 -10.01 9.78 -4.84
C PRO A 51 -11.08 8.96 -4.10
N THR A 52 -10.76 8.43 -2.92
CA THR A 52 -11.66 7.59 -2.12
C THR A 52 -12.16 8.31 -0.88
N LYS A 53 -13.20 7.75 -0.24
CA LYS A 53 -13.74 8.24 1.04
C LYS A 53 -12.92 7.77 2.26
N LYS A 54 -11.95 6.86 2.07
CA LYS A 54 -11.21 6.21 3.16
C LYS A 54 -9.83 6.84 3.37
N GLY A 55 -9.53 7.20 4.62
CA GLY A 55 -8.25 7.78 5.01
C GLY A 55 -8.10 9.26 4.69
N LYS A 56 -6.86 9.74 4.73
CA LYS A 56 -6.51 11.16 4.58
C LYS A 56 -6.94 11.70 3.21
N ARG A 57 -7.49 12.92 3.19
CA ARG A 57 -7.97 13.59 1.97
C ARG A 57 -6.85 14.11 1.08
N ARG A 58 -5.78 14.64 1.67
CA ARG A 58 -4.58 15.14 0.97
C ARG A 58 -3.36 14.43 1.51
N ILE A 59 -2.48 13.96 0.62
CA ILE A 59 -1.35 13.10 0.98
C ILE A 59 -0.11 13.53 0.21
N LYS A 60 0.93 13.97 0.91
CA LYS A 60 2.23 14.25 0.29
C LYS A 60 2.94 12.95 -0.06
N VAL A 61 3.35 12.81 -1.32
CA VAL A 61 4.02 11.61 -1.83
C VAL A 61 5.49 11.66 -1.47
N THR A 62 5.83 11.00 -0.36
CA THR A 62 7.23 10.80 0.03
C THR A 62 7.81 9.55 -0.64
N ARG A 63 9.14 9.45 -0.71
CA ARG A 63 9.86 8.24 -1.19
C ARG A 63 9.38 6.98 -0.48
N LEU A 64 9.26 7.05 0.84
CA LEU A 64 8.80 5.93 1.67
C LEU A 64 7.35 5.55 1.37
N LEU A 65 6.46 6.53 1.24
CA LEU A 65 5.05 6.28 0.91
C LEU A 65 4.92 5.59 -0.45
N LYS A 66 5.62 6.10 -1.47
CA LYS A 66 5.59 5.53 -2.82
C LYS A 66 6.09 4.09 -2.84
N LYS A 67 7.23 3.81 -2.19
CA LYS A 67 7.77 2.43 -2.05
C LYS A 67 6.76 1.49 -1.39
N ARG A 68 6.12 1.92 -0.29
CA ARG A 68 5.11 1.12 0.41
C ARG A 68 3.86 0.90 -0.44
N ALA A 69 3.40 1.91 -1.17
CA ALA A 69 2.23 1.80 -2.05
C ALA A 69 2.47 0.82 -3.20
N VAL A 70 3.64 0.88 -3.84
CA VAL A 70 4.05 -0.06 -4.90
C VAL A 70 4.13 -1.49 -4.35
N LEU A 71 4.80 -1.69 -3.21
CA LEU A 71 4.85 -3.01 -2.56
C LEU A 71 3.44 -3.56 -2.29
N ALA A 72 2.54 -2.73 -1.75
CA ALA A 72 1.17 -3.15 -1.47
C ALA A 72 0.40 -3.54 -2.75
N LEU A 73 0.63 -2.86 -3.87
CA LEU A 73 0.06 -3.25 -5.18
C LEU A 73 0.59 -4.60 -5.62
N THR A 74 1.92 -4.78 -5.61
CA THR A 74 2.56 -6.04 -6.00
C THR A 74 2.06 -7.20 -5.15
N LEU A 75 1.95 -7.04 -3.83
CA LEU A 75 1.41 -8.08 -2.95
C LEU A 75 -0.06 -8.41 -3.22
N LYS A 76 -0.88 -7.41 -3.58
CA LYS A 76 -2.28 -7.62 -3.95
C LYS A 76 -2.41 -8.35 -5.30
N GLU A 77 -1.53 -8.07 -6.25
CA GLU A 77 -1.48 -8.74 -7.56
C GLU A 77 -0.96 -10.18 -7.44
N LEU A 78 0.09 -10.40 -6.66
CA LEU A 78 0.60 -11.74 -6.35
C LEU A 78 -0.43 -12.62 -5.62
N ARG A 79 -1.37 -12.02 -4.87
CA ARG A 79 -2.48 -12.76 -4.25
C ARG A 79 -3.59 -13.13 -5.24
N ARG A 80 -3.73 -12.38 -6.34
CA ARG A 80 -4.76 -12.62 -7.37
C ARG A 80 -4.32 -13.70 -8.36
N ARG A 81 -3.02 -13.84 -8.57
CA ARG A 81 -2.40 -14.96 -9.28
C ARG A 81 -2.35 -16.19 -8.39
#